data_AF-A0A9W6VJL3-F1
#
_entry.id   AF-A0A9W6VJL3-F1
#
_cell.length_a   1.000
_cell.length_b   1.000
_cell.length_c   1.000
_cell.angle_alpha   90.00
_cell.angle_beta   90.00
_cell.angle_gamma   90.00
#
_symmetry.space_group_name_H-M   'P 1'
#
loop_
_entity.id
_entity.type
_entity.pdbx_description
1 polymer ?
#
loop_
_entity_poly.entity_id
_entity_poly.type
_entity_poly.pdbx_seq_one_letter_code
_entity_poly.pdbx_strand_id
1 'polypeptide(L)'
;MTDEPYAYRYVGPADLLAAVRPDAAGRPIRSPGDLAAWLASRDADERAEPFTFVVDRGGSLRLAPRRSEHVACAGGASVLSAGEMTFVHEQGRWTVSEVGNHSTGYCPDSDSWPAVAAALDAAGLPHPGRFTDPVVFRHCPRCRERNLVKDHDFVCALCGADLPRTASRTAR
;
A
#
# COMPACT_ATOMS: atom_id res chain seq x y z
N MET A 1 -12.04 13.95 -19.21
CA MET A 1 -12.28 12.58 -18.68
C MET A 1 -11.48 12.47 -17.41
N THR A 2 -12.10 12.61 -16.25
CA THR A 2 -11.44 12.27 -14.98
C THR A 2 -11.29 10.75 -14.97
N ASP A 3 -10.07 10.28 -15.19
CA ASP A 3 -9.74 8.86 -15.06
C ASP A 3 -9.90 8.52 -13.58
N GLU A 4 -10.96 7.78 -13.24
CA GLU A 4 -11.22 7.38 -11.85
C GLU A 4 -10.10 6.41 -11.42
N PRO A 5 -9.47 6.61 -10.26
CA PRO A 5 -8.35 5.80 -9.85
C PRO A 5 -8.75 4.31 -9.74
N TYR A 6 -7.90 3.43 -10.25
CA TYR A 6 -8.18 1.99 -10.25
C TYR A 6 -8.24 1.45 -8.82
N ALA A 7 -9.32 0.73 -8.50
CA ALA A 7 -9.50 0.10 -7.19
C ALA A 7 -8.98 -1.35 -7.21
N TYR A 8 -7.97 -1.61 -6.40
CA TYR A 8 -7.38 -2.92 -6.17
C TYR A 8 -8.24 -3.74 -5.22
N ARG A 9 -8.73 -4.88 -5.69
CA ARG A 9 -9.42 -5.89 -4.86
C ARG A 9 -8.40 -6.72 -4.10
N TYR A 10 -8.81 -7.24 -2.95
CA TYR A 10 -8.00 -8.20 -2.22
C TYR A 10 -7.95 -9.53 -2.98
N VAL A 11 -6.74 -10.01 -3.23
CA VAL A 11 -6.43 -11.26 -3.95
C VAL A 11 -5.56 -12.21 -3.11
N GLY A 12 -5.37 -11.91 -1.83
CA GLY A 12 -4.65 -12.76 -0.89
C GLY A 12 -5.49 -13.92 -0.34
N PRO A 13 -4.95 -14.66 0.64
CA PRO A 13 -5.63 -15.78 1.30
C PRO A 13 -7.01 -15.38 1.87
N ALA A 14 -8.04 -16.19 1.59
CA ALA A 14 -9.43 -15.90 1.95
C ALA A 14 -9.71 -15.94 3.46
N ASP A 15 -8.95 -16.73 4.20
CA ASP A 15 -8.97 -16.82 5.66
C ASP A 15 -8.55 -15.50 6.32
N LEU A 16 -7.54 -14.81 5.77
CA LEU A 16 -7.15 -13.48 6.26
C LEU A 16 -8.25 -12.44 6.01
N LEU A 17 -8.97 -12.52 4.89
CA LEU A 17 -10.14 -11.66 4.64
C LEU A 17 -11.29 -11.98 5.61
N ALA A 18 -11.56 -13.26 5.84
CA ALA A 18 -12.61 -13.70 6.76
C ALA A 18 -12.31 -13.34 8.23
N ALA A 19 -11.02 -13.22 8.59
CA ALA A 19 -10.59 -12.84 9.92
C ALA A 19 -10.64 -11.33 10.20
N VAL A 20 -10.99 -10.49 9.21
CA VAL A 20 -11.07 -9.03 9.41
C VAL A 20 -12.19 -8.70 10.40
N ARG A 21 -11.81 -8.10 11.52
CA ARG A 21 -12.76 -7.61 12.53
C ARG A 21 -13.23 -6.19 12.18
N PRO A 22 -14.49 -5.81 12.51
CA PRO A 22 -15.01 -4.47 12.21
C PRO A 22 -14.18 -3.32 12.81
N ASP A 23 -13.49 -3.54 13.91
CA ASP A 23 -12.67 -2.58 14.66
C ASP A 23 -11.17 -2.67 14.35
N ALA A 24 -10.75 -3.59 13.46
CA ALA A 24 -9.35 -3.79 13.08
C ALA A 24 -8.85 -2.85 11.97
N ALA A 25 -9.72 -1.98 11.45
CA ALA A 25 -9.35 -1.04 10.40
C ALA A 25 -8.25 -0.07 10.86
N GLY A 26 -7.35 0.27 9.93
CA GLY A 26 -6.26 1.19 10.20
C GLY A 26 -6.76 2.57 10.62
N ARG A 27 -5.94 3.26 11.41
CA ARG A 27 -6.19 4.61 11.90
C ARG A 27 -6.24 5.56 10.71
N PRO A 28 -7.34 6.29 10.46
CA PRO A 28 -7.38 7.31 9.43
C PRO A 28 -6.48 8.49 9.82
N ILE A 29 -5.67 8.96 8.89
CA ILE A 29 -4.79 10.12 9.04
C ILE A 29 -5.27 11.18 8.06
N ARG A 30 -5.84 12.28 8.57
CA ARG A 30 -6.42 13.36 7.75
C ARG A 30 -5.67 14.67 7.90
N SER A 31 -4.67 14.71 8.76
CA SER A 31 -3.90 15.90 9.08
C SER A 31 -2.54 15.54 9.69
N PRO A 32 -1.60 16.49 9.74
CA PRO A 32 -0.35 16.28 10.47
C PRO A 32 -0.58 16.05 11.97
N GLY A 33 -1.64 16.64 12.53
CA GLY A 33 -2.04 16.44 13.92
C GLY A 33 -2.51 15.01 14.21
N ASP A 34 -3.26 14.40 13.29
CA ASP A 34 -3.67 12.99 13.42
C ASP A 34 -2.45 12.07 13.45
N LEU A 35 -1.48 12.30 12.54
CA LEU A 35 -0.25 11.54 12.50
C LEU A 35 0.56 11.72 13.78
N ALA A 36 0.75 12.96 14.24
CA ALA A 36 1.51 13.25 15.45
C ALA A 36 0.87 12.60 16.68
N ALA A 37 -0.46 12.70 16.84
CA ALA A 37 -1.18 12.09 17.94
C ALA A 37 -1.09 10.55 17.90
N TRP A 38 -1.16 9.97 16.70
CA TRP A 38 -1.00 8.53 16.52
C TRP A 38 0.42 8.10 16.89
N LEU A 39 1.45 8.68 16.29
CA LEU A 39 2.87 8.37 16.56
C LEU A 39 3.27 8.60 18.02
N ALA A 40 2.71 9.61 18.70
CA ALA A 40 2.98 9.88 20.12
C ALA A 40 2.53 8.74 21.06
N SER A 41 1.62 7.88 20.62
CA SER A 41 1.16 6.72 21.38
C SER A 41 2.00 5.45 21.15
N ARG A 42 3.12 5.56 20.41
CA ARG A 42 4.04 4.46 20.09
C ARG A 42 5.40 4.69 20.72
N ASP A 43 6.10 3.61 21.05
CA ASP A 43 7.48 3.68 21.51
C ASP A 43 8.44 4.05 20.36
N ALA A 44 9.72 4.21 20.67
CA ALA A 44 10.72 4.60 19.67
C ALA A 44 11.00 3.50 18.65
N ASP A 45 10.95 2.23 19.06
CA ASP A 45 11.27 1.08 18.22
C ASP A 45 10.16 0.84 17.20
N GLU A 46 8.89 0.89 17.62
CA GLU A 46 7.73 0.82 16.72
C GLU A 46 7.70 1.98 15.73
N ARG A 47 8.15 3.18 16.14
CA ARG A 47 8.25 4.34 15.23
C ARG A 47 9.35 4.21 14.18
N ALA A 48 10.37 3.41 14.45
CA ALA A 48 11.45 3.15 13.49
C ALA A 48 11.05 2.08 12.46
N GLU A 49 10.03 1.28 12.74
CA GLU A 49 9.51 0.26 11.83
C GLU A 49 8.62 0.86 10.73
N PRO A 50 8.59 0.25 9.53
CA PRO A 50 7.62 0.62 8.49
C PRO A 50 6.18 0.37 8.94
N PHE A 51 5.30 1.34 8.74
CA PHE A 51 3.87 1.18 9.01
C PHE A 51 3.15 0.62 7.79
N THR A 52 2.25 -0.33 8.02
CA THR A 52 1.29 -0.79 7.01
C THR A 52 0.37 0.38 6.66
N PHE A 53 0.21 0.69 5.37
CA PHE A 53 -0.75 1.68 4.92
C PHE A 53 -1.70 1.14 3.85
N VAL A 54 -2.87 1.76 3.78
CA VAL A 54 -3.75 1.71 2.61
C VAL A 54 -4.29 3.09 2.29
N VAL A 55 -4.56 3.34 1.02
CA VAL A 55 -5.42 4.45 0.58
C VAL A 55 -6.79 3.85 0.31
N ASP A 56 -7.79 4.20 1.11
CA ASP A 56 -9.13 3.66 0.92
C ASP A 56 -9.82 4.22 -0.33
N ARG A 57 -11.00 3.69 -0.68
CA ARG A 57 -11.76 4.13 -1.87
C ARG A 57 -12.17 5.60 -1.83
N GLY A 58 -12.22 6.21 -0.64
CA GLY A 58 -12.49 7.64 -0.47
C GLY A 58 -11.24 8.51 -0.61
N GLY A 59 -10.08 7.92 -0.90
CA GLY A 59 -8.80 8.64 -0.99
C GLY A 59 -8.19 8.96 0.38
N SER A 60 -8.68 8.38 1.47
CA SER A 60 -8.13 8.62 2.81
C SER A 60 -6.96 7.67 3.11
N LEU A 61 -5.88 8.22 3.66
CA LEU A 61 -4.77 7.44 4.21
C LEU A 61 -5.20 6.76 5.51
N ARG A 62 -4.91 5.46 5.62
CA ARG A 62 -5.04 4.68 6.86
C ARG A 62 -3.73 4.00 7.20
N LEU A 63 -3.34 4.07 8.48
CA LEU A 63 -2.13 3.45 8.99
C LEU A 63 -2.42 2.38 10.03
N ALA A 64 -1.60 1.33 10.02
CA ALA A 64 -1.58 0.30 11.05
C ALA A 64 -0.10 -0.02 11.42
N PRO A 65 0.15 -0.57 12.62
CA PRO A 65 1.48 -1.03 13.01
C PRO A 65 2.08 -1.99 11.98
N ARG A 66 3.41 -2.08 11.95
CA ARG A 66 4.16 -3.07 11.16
C ARG A 66 3.60 -4.48 11.37
N ARG A 67 3.67 -5.33 10.32
CA ARG A 67 3.12 -6.72 10.30
C ARG A 67 1.60 -6.80 10.44
N SER A 68 0.88 -5.68 10.42
CA SER A 68 -0.58 -5.71 10.23
C SER A 68 -0.91 -6.10 8.79
N GLU A 69 -1.90 -6.98 8.62
CA GLU A 69 -2.42 -7.32 7.30
C GLU A 69 -3.03 -6.09 6.62
N HIS A 70 -2.68 -5.82 5.35
CA HIS A 70 -3.28 -4.73 4.59
C HIS A 70 -4.80 -4.85 4.50
N VAL A 71 -5.31 -6.08 4.41
CA VAL A 71 -6.76 -6.34 4.33
C VAL A 71 -7.48 -5.98 5.63
N ALA A 72 -6.83 -6.19 6.78
CA ALA A 72 -7.34 -5.70 8.06
C ALA A 72 -7.27 -4.17 8.12
N CYS A 73 -6.15 -3.57 7.71
CA CYS A 73 -5.99 -2.12 7.65
C CYS A 73 -7.06 -1.43 6.76
N ALA A 74 -7.47 -2.10 5.67
CA ALA A 74 -8.53 -1.66 4.77
C ALA A 74 -9.96 -1.96 5.27
N GLY A 75 -10.12 -2.69 6.37
CA GLY A 75 -11.43 -3.19 6.83
C GLY A 75 -12.09 -4.13 5.81
N GLY A 76 -11.28 -4.90 5.06
CA GLY A 76 -11.75 -5.84 4.03
C GLY A 76 -12.15 -5.21 2.70
N ALA A 77 -12.07 -3.88 2.57
CA ALA A 77 -12.48 -3.16 1.36
C ALA A 77 -11.42 -3.22 0.24
N SER A 78 -11.82 -2.89 -0.99
CA SER A 78 -10.86 -2.54 -2.05
C SER A 78 -10.14 -1.23 -1.72
N VAL A 79 -8.93 -1.05 -2.26
CA VAL A 79 -8.05 0.09 -1.96
C VAL A 79 -7.58 0.75 -3.25
N LEU A 80 -7.20 2.03 -3.20
CA LEU A 80 -6.56 2.70 -4.34
C LEU A 80 -5.04 2.46 -4.36
N SER A 81 -4.44 2.18 -3.21
CA SER A 81 -3.08 1.68 -3.07
C SER A 81 -2.89 1.04 -1.69
N ALA A 82 -1.83 0.25 -1.53
CA ALA A 82 -1.45 -0.40 -0.28
C ALA A 82 0.05 -0.66 -0.26
N GLY A 83 0.66 -0.64 0.92
CA GLY A 83 2.08 -0.90 1.06
C GLY A 83 2.60 -0.57 2.44
N GLU A 84 3.84 -0.12 2.51
CA GLU A 84 4.50 0.24 3.76
C GLU A 84 5.12 1.64 3.64
N MET A 85 5.14 2.39 4.74
CA MET A 85 5.79 3.71 4.78
C MET A 85 6.43 4.02 6.14
N THR A 86 7.51 4.78 6.12
CA THR A 86 8.21 5.28 7.32
C THR A 86 8.08 6.79 7.42
N PHE A 87 8.24 7.32 8.64
CA PHE A 87 8.16 8.75 8.91
C PHE A 87 9.39 9.23 9.67
N VAL A 88 9.86 10.42 9.30
CA VAL A 88 10.89 11.15 10.02
C VAL A 88 10.33 12.48 10.51
N HIS A 89 10.79 12.93 11.67
CA HIS A 89 10.43 14.24 12.20
C HIS A 89 11.57 15.23 11.95
N GLU A 90 11.38 16.11 10.97
CA GLU A 90 12.38 17.07 10.52
C GLU A 90 11.79 18.48 10.49
N GLN A 91 12.57 19.48 10.92
CA GLN A 91 12.16 20.89 10.88
C GLN A 91 10.79 21.16 11.55
N GLY A 92 10.47 20.41 12.61
CA GLY A 92 9.21 20.58 13.36
C GLY A 92 7.97 19.97 12.69
N ARG A 93 8.13 19.12 11.67
CA ARG A 93 7.02 18.40 11.03
C ARG A 93 7.37 16.94 10.75
N TRP A 94 6.36 16.09 10.75
CA TRP A 94 6.48 14.72 10.24
C TRP A 94 6.48 14.73 8.71
N THR A 95 7.37 13.93 8.12
CA THR A 95 7.55 13.77 6.67
C THR A 95 7.65 12.28 6.36
N VAL A 96 7.09 11.85 5.23
CA VAL A 96 7.28 10.48 4.73
C VAL A 96 8.71 10.34 4.22
N SER A 97 9.51 9.46 4.85
CA SER A 97 10.90 9.19 4.45
C SER A 97 10.98 8.11 3.39
N GLU A 98 10.26 7.01 3.58
CA GLU A 98 10.20 5.89 2.65
C GLU A 98 8.75 5.48 2.44
N VAL A 99 8.43 5.04 1.22
CA VAL A 99 7.10 4.57 0.84
C VAL A 99 7.23 3.57 -0.30
N GLY A 100 6.73 2.36 -0.09
CA GLY A 100 6.69 1.28 -1.08
C GLY A 100 5.27 0.79 -1.29
N ASN A 101 5.04 0.09 -2.41
CA ASN A 101 3.74 -0.51 -2.78
C ASN A 101 3.69 -2.02 -2.51
N HIS A 102 4.52 -2.50 -1.58
CA HIS A 102 4.59 -3.93 -1.26
C HIS A 102 3.36 -4.37 -0.45
N SER A 103 2.35 -4.84 -1.16
CA SER A 103 1.23 -5.58 -0.58
C SER A 103 0.98 -6.85 -1.39
N THR A 104 1.27 -8.00 -0.80
CA THR A 104 0.93 -9.30 -1.41
C THR A 104 -0.57 -9.58 -1.36
N GLY A 105 -1.35 -8.85 -0.56
CA GLY A 105 -2.80 -8.96 -0.52
C GLY A 105 -3.51 -8.21 -1.64
N TYR A 106 -3.01 -7.03 -2.04
CA TYR A 106 -3.66 -6.16 -3.03
C TYR A 106 -2.88 -6.00 -4.33
N CYS A 107 -1.57 -6.23 -4.31
CA CYS A 107 -0.67 -6.14 -5.46
C CYS A 107 -0.77 -4.84 -6.27
N PRO A 108 -0.76 -3.64 -5.63
CA PRO A 108 -0.85 -2.39 -6.37
C PRO A 108 0.35 -2.19 -7.30
N ASP A 109 0.13 -1.69 -8.51
CA ASP A 109 1.22 -1.35 -9.43
C ASP A 109 1.79 0.04 -9.08
N SER A 110 2.95 0.39 -9.65
CA SER A 110 3.59 1.70 -9.47
C SER A 110 2.71 2.86 -9.95
N ASP A 111 1.75 2.57 -10.84
CA ASP A 111 0.75 3.53 -11.31
C ASP A 111 -0.27 3.94 -10.23
N SER A 112 -0.25 3.29 -9.06
CA SER A 112 -1.06 3.67 -7.90
C SER A 112 -0.48 4.83 -7.09
N TRP A 113 0.76 5.25 -7.39
CA TRP A 113 1.41 6.38 -6.70
C TRP A 113 0.55 7.66 -6.65
N PRO A 114 -0.13 8.10 -7.73
CA PRO A 114 -0.95 9.31 -7.68
C PRO A 114 -2.03 9.28 -6.60
N ALA A 115 -2.59 8.10 -6.28
CA ALA A 115 -3.56 7.97 -5.18
C ALA A 115 -2.89 8.15 -3.81
N VAL A 116 -1.65 7.66 -3.64
CA VAL A 116 -0.85 7.84 -2.43
C VAL A 116 -0.48 9.31 -2.26
N ALA A 117 0.03 9.94 -3.31
CA ALA A 117 0.35 11.37 -3.31
C ALA A 117 -0.87 12.22 -2.94
N ALA A 118 -2.00 12.00 -3.61
CA ALA A 118 -3.24 12.74 -3.32
C ALA A 118 -3.71 12.57 -1.86
N ALA A 119 -3.61 11.36 -1.30
CA ALA A 119 -3.97 11.10 0.09
C ALA A 119 -3.02 11.80 1.09
N LEU A 120 -1.72 11.81 0.80
CA LEU A 120 -0.72 12.49 1.61
C LEU A 120 -0.84 14.01 1.52
N ASP A 121 -1.07 14.55 0.32
CA ASP A 121 -1.35 15.97 0.08
C ASP A 121 -2.60 16.43 0.83
N ALA A 122 -3.69 15.65 0.75
CA ALA A 122 -4.92 15.92 1.48
C ALA A 122 -4.73 15.89 3.01
N ALA A 123 -3.82 15.03 3.50
CA ALA A 123 -3.42 14.97 4.91
C ALA A 123 -2.35 16.00 5.30
N GLY A 124 -1.85 16.82 4.36
CA GLY A 124 -0.80 17.82 4.60
C GLY A 124 0.56 17.21 4.96
N LEU A 125 0.85 16.00 4.48
CA LEU A 125 2.08 15.27 4.79
C LEU A 125 3.08 15.38 3.62
N PRO A 126 4.27 16.01 3.83
CA PRO A 126 5.31 16.06 2.82
C PRO A 126 5.79 14.65 2.45
N HIS A 127 6.13 14.46 1.17
CA HIS A 127 6.48 13.15 0.65
C HIS A 127 7.52 13.19 -0.49
N PRO A 128 8.19 12.06 -0.78
CA PRO A 128 9.28 11.99 -1.78
C PRO A 128 8.85 12.22 -3.26
N GLY A 129 7.54 12.28 -3.53
CA GLY A 129 7.00 12.51 -4.88
C GLY A 129 6.97 11.26 -5.76
N ARG A 130 7.36 10.09 -5.23
CA ARG A 130 7.31 8.76 -5.85
C ARG A 130 7.35 7.68 -4.77
N PHE A 131 7.07 6.43 -5.15
CA PHE A 131 7.51 5.28 -4.36
C PHE A 131 9.05 5.27 -4.29
N THR A 132 9.61 5.15 -3.08
CA THR A 132 11.06 5.08 -2.86
C THR A 132 11.61 3.70 -3.18
N ASP A 133 10.82 2.66 -2.95
CA ASP A 133 11.11 1.27 -3.30
C ASP A 133 9.89 0.64 -4.00
N PRO A 134 9.70 0.89 -5.32
CA PRO A 134 8.59 0.33 -6.07
C PRO A 134 8.82 -1.15 -6.39
N VAL A 135 7.85 -1.98 -6.06
CA VAL A 135 7.80 -3.39 -6.47
C VAL A 135 6.81 -3.59 -7.62
N VAL A 136 7.10 -4.54 -8.50
CA VAL A 136 6.26 -4.84 -9.66
C VAL A 136 5.68 -6.25 -9.53
N PHE A 137 4.36 -6.32 -9.33
CA PHE A 137 3.63 -7.59 -9.29
C PHE A 137 3.13 -7.98 -10.68
N ARG A 138 3.29 -9.25 -11.06
CA ARG A 138 2.72 -9.81 -12.30
C ARG A 138 2.06 -11.15 -12.05
N HIS A 139 0.91 -11.37 -12.67
CA HIS A 139 0.28 -12.68 -12.72
C HIS A 139 0.76 -13.39 -13.98
N CYS A 140 1.24 -14.62 -13.83
CA CYS A 140 1.64 -15.43 -14.98
C CYS A 140 0.38 -15.86 -15.77
N PRO A 141 0.28 -15.58 -17.07
CA PRO A 141 -0.88 -15.99 -17.87
C PRO A 141 -0.98 -17.51 -18.02
N ARG A 142 0.13 -18.24 -17.83
CA ARG A 142 0.20 -19.69 -17.98
C ARG A 142 -0.20 -20.43 -16.70
N CYS A 143 0.50 -20.20 -15.60
CA CYS A 143 0.27 -20.92 -14.33
C CYS A 143 -0.57 -20.14 -13.31
N ARG A 144 -0.92 -18.88 -13.62
CA ARG A 144 -1.70 -17.95 -12.75
C ARG A 144 -0.99 -17.52 -11.46
N GLU A 145 0.23 -17.98 -11.23
CA GLU A 145 1.00 -17.58 -10.07
C GLU A 145 1.36 -16.09 -10.08
N ARG A 146 1.35 -15.50 -8.89
CA ARG A 146 1.80 -14.14 -8.68
C ARG A 146 3.32 -14.13 -8.54
N ASN A 147 3.94 -13.23 -9.27
CA ASN A 147 5.38 -13.05 -9.32
C ASN A 147 5.71 -11.62 -8.89
N LEU A 148 6.82 -11.48 -8.17
CA LEU A 148 7.48 -10.21 -7.93
C LEU A 148 8.64 -10.11 -8.92
N VAL A 149 8.57 -9.15 -9.83
CA VAL A 149 9.61 -8.93 -10.84
C VAL A 149 10.82 -8.32 -10.15
N LYS A 150 12.00 -8.93 -10.33
CA LYS A 150 13.29 -8.45 -9.82
C LYS A 150 14.19 -8.08 -10.99
N ASP A 151 14.96 -7.02 -10.87
CA ASP A 151 15.96 -6.61 -11.87
C ASP A 151 15.42 -6.51 -13.32
N HIS A 152 14.14 -6.16 -13.47
CA HIS A 152 13.42 -6.13 -14.75
C HIS A 152 13.34 -7.48 -15.49
N ASP A 153 13.52 -8.59 -14.77
CA ASP A 153 13.36 -9.94 -15.30
C ASP A 153 11.88 -10.37 -15.27
N PHE A 154 11.23 -10.27 -16.43
CA PHE A 154 9.83 -10.61 -16.61
C PHE A 154 9.65 -12.10 -16.93
N VAL A 155 10.13 -12.97 -16.05
CA VAL A 155 10.01 -14.42 -16.17
C VAL A 155 9.34 -14.99 -14.92
N CYS A 156 8.39 -15.90 -15.13
CA CYS A 156 7.71 -16.56 -14.04
C CYS A 156 8.67 -17.51 -13.31
N ALA A 157 8.90 -17.26 -12.02
CA ALA A 157 9.81 -18.07 -11.20
C ALA A 157 9.36 -19.54 -11.06
N LEU A 158 8.08 -19.85 -11.30
CA LEU A 158 7.51 -21.18 -11.11
C LEU A 158 7.50 -22.02 -12.39
N CYS A 159 7.23 -21.41 -13.56
CA CYS A 159 7.04 -22.14 -14.80
C CYS A 159 7.92 -21.67 -15.97
N GLY A 160 8.76 -20.65 -15.75
CA GLY A 160 9.69 -20.10 -16.75
C GLY A 160 9.04 -19.36 -17.92
N ALA A 161 7.73 -19.12 -17.89
CA ALA A 161 7.03 -18.38 -18.94
C ALA A 161 7.24 -16.87 -18.81
N ASP A 162 7.22 -16.16 -19.94
CA ASP A 162 7.26 -14.70 -19.97
C ASP A 162 6.08 -14.08 -19.21
N LEU A 163 6.38 -13.04 -18.43
CA LEU A 163 5.41 -12.23 -17.70
C LEU A 163 5.04 -10.98 -18.50
N PRO A 164 3.79 -10.49 -18.37
CA PRO A 164 3.38 -9.23 -18.99
C PRO A 164 4.23 -8.05 -18.48
N ARG A 165 4.61 -7.15 -19.39
CA ARG A 165 5.33 -5.92 -19.02
C ARG A 165 4.43 -4.89 -18.34
N THR A 166 3.15 -4.89 -18.68
CA THR A 166 2.12 -4.04 -18.08
C THR A 166 1.19 -4.87 -17.18
N ALA A 167 0.65 -4.26 -16.12
CA ALA A 167 -0.37 -4.91 -15.31
C ALA A 167 -1.64 -5.18 -16.13
N SER A 168 -2.23 -6.35 -15.92
CA SER A 168 -3.58 -6.63 -16.37
C SER A 168 -4.56 -5.97 -15.40
N ARG A 169 -5.09 -4.79 -15.74
CA ARG A 169 -6.16 -4.10 -14.99
C ARG A 169 -7.52 -4.78 -15.17
N THR A 170 -7.56 -6.09 -15.22
CA THR A 170 -8.81 -6.83 -15.40
C THR A 170 -9.58 -6.82 -14.09
N ALA A 171 -10.78 -6.23 -14.11
CA ALA A 171 -11.81 -6.50 -13.12
C ALA A 171 -12.14 -8.00 -13.18
N ARG A 172 -11.58 -8.80 -12.27
CA ARG A 172 -12.11 -10.12 -11.95
C ARG A 172 -12.88 -10.01 -10.66
#